data_AF-A0ABD0R0K9-F1
#
_entry.id   AF-A0ABD0R0K9-F1
#
_cell.length_a   1.000
_cell.length_b   1.000
_cell.length_c   1.000
_cell.angle_alpha   90.00
_cell.angle_beta   90.00
_cell.angle_gamma   90.00
#
_symmetry.space_group_name_H-M   'P 1'
#
loop_
_entity.id
_entity.type
_entity.pdbx_description
1 polymer ?
#
loop_
_entity_poly.entity_id
_entity_poly.type
_entity_poly.pdbx_seq_one_letter_code
_entity_poly.pdbx_strand_id
1 'polypeptide(L)' 'PTPKVEWVKTGFHKLPERAVVESHGKLLTVEMVNEEDEGKYICRAKNPHGE' A
#
# COMPACT_ATOMS: atom_id res chain seq x y z
N PRO A 1 3.74 -19.41 -6.57
CA PRO A 1 4.71 -18.66 -5.72
C PRO A 1 3.97 -17.53 -4.98
N THR A 2 4.35 -17.22 -3.73
CA THR A 2 3.75 -16.12 -2.97
C THR A 2 4.02 -14.78 -3.68
N PRO A 3 3.00 -13.96 -3.96
CA PRO A 3 3.19 -12.67 -4.62
C PRO A 3 3.87 -11.67 -3.69
N LYS A 4 4.70 -10.80 -4.26
CA LYS A 4 5.15 -9.58 -3.60
C LYS A 4 4.04 -8.53 -3.75
N VAL A 5 3.69 -7.86 -2.66
CA VAL A 5 2.64 -6.83 -2.66
C VAL A 5 3.26 -5.47 -2.39
N GLU A 6 2.90 -4.50 -3.23
CA GLU A 6 3.30 -3.10 -3.11
C GLU A 6 2.06 -2.21 -2.98
N TRP A 7 2.17 -1.13 -2.20
CA TRP A 7 1.10 -0.17 -1.98
C TRP A 7 1.52 1.22 -2.43
N VAL A 8 0.59 1.94 -3.08
CA VAL A 8 0.78 3.32 -3.49
C VAL A 8 -0.49 4.14 -3.24
N LYS A 9 -0.34 5.42 -2.86
CA LYS A 9 -1.44 6.39 -2.84
C LYS A 9 -1.48 7.10 -4.19
N THR A 10 -2.60 7.01 -4.89
CA THR A 10 -2.78 7.58 -6.24
C THR A 10 -2.55 9.10 -6.22
N GLY A 11 -1.82 9.62 -7.20
CA GLY A 11 -1.47 11.05 -7.28
C GLY A 11 -0.27 11.43 -6.41
N PHE A 12 0.21 10.51 -5.57
CA PHE A 12 1.41 10.69 -4.76
C PHE A 12 2.39 9.56 -5.05
N HIS A 13 3.68 9.84 -4.91
CA HIS A 13 4.73 8.83 -5.14
C HIS A 13 4.99 7.97 -3.89
N LYS A 14 4.39 8.32 -2.74
CA LYS A 14 4.66 7.70 -1.44
C LYS A 14 3.38 7.62 -0.61
N LEU A 15 3.34 6.61 0.27
CA LEU A 15 2.33 6.53 1.33
C LEU A 15 2.59 7.61 2.41
N PRO A 16 1.58 7.95 3.22
CA PRO A 16 1.79 8.78 4.41
C PRO A 16 2.89 8.21 5.31
N GLU A 17 3.64 9.06 6.03
CA GLU A 17 4.72 8.60 6.92
C GLU A 17 4.21 7.67 8.04
N ARG A 18 2.97 7.88 8.46
CA ARG A 18 2.24 7.07 9.45
C ARG A 18 1.64 5.78 8.88
N ALA A 19 1.97 5.42 7.65
CA ALA A 19 1.54 4.19 7.02
C ALA A 19 2.49 3.04 7.36
N VAL A 20 1.94 1.96 7.92
CA VAL A 20 2.66 0.73 8.25
C VAL A 20 2.20 -0.38 7.32
N VAL A 21 3.14 -1.08 6.70
CA VAL A 21 2.88 -2.22 5.81
C VAL A 21 3.34 -3.50 6.49
N GLU A 22 2.39 -4.40 6.74
CA GLU A 22 2.59 -5.64 7.49
C GLU A 22 2.08 -6.86 6.71
N SER A 23 2.14 -8.03 7.34
CA SER A 23 1.62 -9.28 6.75
C SER A 23 2.20 -9.58 5.36
N HIS A 24 3.52 -9.42 5.20
CA HIS A 24 4.22 -9.61 3.93
C HIS A 24 3.68 -8.70 2.81
N GLY A 25 3.32 -7.46 3.15
CA GLY A 25 2.81 -6.48 2.19
C GLY A 25 1.30 -6.48 2.02
N LYS A 26 0.56 -7.39 2.67
CA LYS A 26 -0.88 -7.58 2.44
C LYS A 26 -1.77 -6.67 3.29
N LEU A 27 -1.24 -6.14 4.39
CA LEU A 27 -1.95 -5.24 5.28
C LEU A 27 -1.28 -3.87 5.23
N LEU A 28 -2.07 -2.84 4.92
CA LEU A 28 -1.68 -1.44 5.04
C LEU A 28 -2.52 -0.82 6.15
N THR A 29 -1.86 -0.30 7.18
CA THR A 29 -2.48 0.41 8.29
C THR A 29 -2.02 1.86 8.23
N VAL A 30 -2.95 2.81 8.32
CA VAL A 30 -2.64 4.25 8.44
C VAL A 30 -3.11 4.70 9.81
N GLU A 31 -2.18 5.02 10.70
CA GLU A 31 -2.50 5.42 12.06
C GLU A 31 -2.87 6.90 12.13
N MET A 32 -3.66 7.31 13.14
CA MET A 32 -4.01 8.73 13.39
C MET A 32 -4.48 9.48 12.14
N VAL A 33 -5.45 8.90 11.42
CA VAL A 33 -5.95 9.42 10.14
C VAL A 33 -6.46 10.86 10.23
N ASN A 34 -6.17 11.68 9.22
CA ASN A 34 -6.72 13.03 9.04
C ASN A 34 -7.14 13.27 7.58
N GLU A 35 -7.65 14.48 7.27
CA GLU A 35 -8.13 14.84 5.92
C GLU A 35 -7.06 14.69 4.83
N GLU A 36 -5.77 14.89 5.14
CA GLU A 36 -4.68 14.74 4.17
C GLU A 36 -4.46 13.29 3.73
N ASP A 37 -4.95 12.30 4.49
CA ASP A 37 -4.90 10.89 4.09
C ASP A 37 -5.93 10.53 3.03
N GLU A 38 -6.90 11.41 2.77
CA GLU A 38 -7.92 11.17 1.76
C GLU A 38 -7.27 10.85 0.41
N GLY A 39 -7.81 9.83 -0.26
CA GLY A 39 -7.39 9.47 -1.60
C GLY A 39 -7.53 8.00 -1.89
N LYS A 40 -7.16 7.63 -3.11
CA LYS A 40 -7.22 6.25 -3.58
C LYS A 40 -5.91 5.52 -3.31
N TYR A 41 -5.97 4.43 -2.57
CA TYR A 41 -4.83 3.52 -2.36
C TYR A 41 -4.95 2.33 -3.31
N ILE A 42 -3.82 1.93 -3.91
CA ILE A 42 -3.75 0.81 -4.84
C ILE A 42 -2.75 -0.19 -4.28
N CYS A 43 -3.16 -1.45 -4.17
CA CYS A 43 -2.26 -2.58 -3.97
C CYS A 43 -1.98 -3.26 -5.31
N ARG A 44 -0.71 -3.59 -5.55
CA ARG A 44 -0.27 -4.37 -6.71
C ARG A 44 0.41 -5.64 -6.21
N ALA A 45 -0.06 -6.78 -6.69
CA ALA A 45 0.51 -8.08 -6.34
C ALA A 45 1.23 -8.65 -7.56
N LYS A 46 2.52 -8.94 -7.44
CA LYS A 46 3.33 -9.45 -8.55
C LYS A 46 3.99 -10.77 -8.18
N ASN A 47 3.92 -11.75 -9.08
CA ASN A 47 4.67 -12.99 -8.97
C ASN A 47 5.26 -13.38 -10.35
N PRO A 48 6.12 -14.42 -10.43
CA PRO A 48 6.72 -14.86 -11.69
C PRO A 48 5.73 -15.29 -12.80
N HIS A 49 4.46 -15.53 -12.48
CA HIS A 49 3.42 -15.91 -13.44
C HIS A 49 2.54 -14.73 -13.87
N GLY A 50 2.69 -13.54 -13.27
CA GLY A 50 1.90 -12.38 -13.64
C GLY A 50 1.77 -11.31 -12.56
N GLU A 51 0.98 -10.30 -12.91
CA GLU A 51 0.50 -9.20 -12.07
C GLU A 51 -1.04 -9.16 -12.14
#